data_AF-A0A496YY50-F1
#
_entry.id   AF-A0A496YY50-F1
#
_cell.length_a   1.000
_cell.length_b   1.000
_cell.length_c   1.000
_cell.angle_alpha   90.00
_cell.angle_beta   90.00
_cell.angle_gamma   90.00
#
_symmetry.space_group_name_H-M   'P 1'
#
loop_
_entity.id
_entity.type
_entity.pdbx_description
1 polymer ?
#
loop_
_entity_poly.entity_id
_entity_poly.type
_entity_poly.pdbx_seq_one_letter_code
_entity_poly.pdbx_strand_id
1 'polypeptide(L)'
;MHKIVVLAGIISFFGISFCYAQAEEEITVTTYYPSPYGSYRELKWGDYPDTRGTLSSDQGSSIELGGSGTPYIDFSNDMTTDYDVRLRLTGDDTLALEGGTHDIAENIPAEEGLEDGDVVIIDTENKIKVKKSTKPYDTLVAGVISGEPGFLIQGNGEGLPLALAGRVKAKVTTENGAIEIGDLLTTSSIPGYAMRADADNLKPGMLLGKALEPLEEGKGKIVVLVTLQ
;
A
#
# COMPACT_ATOMS: atom_id res chain seq x y z
N MET A 1 6.09 -44.44 23.32
CA MET A 1 7.28 -45.33 23.33
C MET A 1 7.57 -45.74 21.90
N HIS A 2 8.69 -45.31 21.32
CA HIS A 2 9.21 -45.86 20.07
C HIS A 2 10.46 -46.67 20.40
N LYS A 3 10.53 -47.90 19.88
CA LYS A 3 11.71 -48.75 20.03
C LYS A 3 12.69 -48.41 18.91
N ILE A 4 13.89 -47.99 19.30
CA ILE A 4 15.04 -47.86 18.39
C ILE A 4 15.78 -49.20 18.40
N VAL A 5 15.97 -49.80 17.23
CA VAL A 5 16.86 -50.95 17.04
C VAL A 5 18.11 -50.45 16.34
N VAL A 6 19.24 -50.43 17.05
CA VAL A 6 20.56 -50.14 16.49
C VAL A 6 21.27 -51.46 16.25
N LEU A 7 21.49 -51.84 14.98
CA LEU A 7 22.43 -52.90 14.63
C LEU A 7 23.80 -52.27 14.38
N ALA A 8 24.75 -52.51 15.29
CA ALA A 8 26.13 -52.08 15.11
C ALA A 8 26.95 -53.22 14.47
N GLY A 9 27.26 -53.08 13.18
CA GLY A 9 28.27 -53.88 12.50
C GLY A 9 29.50 -53.01 12.21
N ILE A 10 30.64 -53.37 12.80
CA ILE A 10 31.94 -52.71 12.56
C ILE A 10 32.58 -53.34 11.32
N ILE A 11 32.81 -52.55 10.26
CA ILE A 11 33.88 -52.81 9.27
C ILE A 11 34.53 -51.48 8.88
N SER A 12 35.85 -51.48 8.87
CA SER A 12 36.73 -50.33 8.68
C SER A 12 37.10 -50.05 7.22
N PHE A 13 37.40 -48.76 6.97
CA PHE A 13 38.22 -48.16 5.91
C PHE A 13 37.68 -47.91 4.48
N PHE A 14 37.79 -46.61 4.12
CA PHE A 14 37.77 -45.92 2.81
C PHE A 14 36.51 -46.05 1.94
N GLY A 15 35.65 -45.04 2.06
CA GLY A 15 34.63 -44.70 1.06
C GLY A 15 33.68 -43.68 1.65
N ILE A 16 33.70 -42.46 1.11
CA ILE A 16 32.74 -41.41 1.48
C ILE A 16 31.34 -41.95 1.13
N SER A 17 30.54 -42.33 2.13
CA SER A 17 29.10 -42.54 1.96
C SER A 17 28.40 -41.26 2.36
N PHE A 18 27.87 -40.55 1.38
CA PHE A 18 26.82 -39.56 1.63
C PHE A 18 25.55 -40.33 1.99
N CYS A 19 25.07 -40.17 3.23
CA CYS A 19 23.71 -40.54 3.56
C CYS A 19 22.86 -39.26 3.43
N TYR A 20 22.04 -39.18 2.39
CA TYR A 20 21.02 -38.14 2.26
C TYR A 20 19.77 -38.66 2.97
N ALA A 21 19.50 -38.16 4.18
CA ALA A 21 18.23 -38.42 4.85
C ALA A 21 17.24 -37.33 4.41
N GLN A 22 16.26 -37.70 3.60
CA GLN A 22 15.10 -36.87 3.32
C GLN A 22 13.97 -37.40 4.20
N ALA A 23 13.65 -36.68 5.29
CA ALA A 23 12.60 -37.04 6.23
C ALA A 23 11.41 -36.10 6.04
N GLU A 24 10.23 -36.66 5.79
CA GLU A 24 8.95 -35.93 5.86
C GLU A 24 8.51 -35.82 7.35
N GLU A 25 8.03 -34.64 7.77
CA GLU A 25 7.45 -34.39 9.09
C GLU A 25 5.91 -34.37 9.05
N GLU A 26 5.26 -35.01 10.03
CA GLU A 26 3.80 -35.14 10.15
C GLU A 26 3.31 -34.58 11.52
N ILE A 27 2.32 -33.67 11.52
CA ILE A 27 1.67 -33.10 12.74
C ILE A 27 0.29 -33.73 13.00
N THR A 28 0.01 -34.11 14.26
CA THR A 28 -1.27 -34.69 14.75
C THR A 28 -1.79 -33.94 16.01
N VAL A 29 -3.08 -33.52 16.06
CA VAL A 29 -3.71 -32.71 17.16
C VAL A 29 -4.78 -33.52 17.96
N THR A 30 -4.87 -33.42 19.32
CA THR A 30 -5.78 -34.19 20.23
C THR A 30 -6.38 -33.36 21.40
N THR A 31 -7.68 -33.51 21.79
CA THR A 31 -8.45 -32.66 22.79
C THR A 31 -9.30 -33.46 23.84
N TYR A 32 -9.79 -32.86 24.97
CA TYR A 32 -10.54 -33.54 26.09
C TYR A 32 -11.70 -32.71 26.79
N TYR A 33 -12.84 -33.33 27.24
CA TYR A 33 -13.92 -32.70 28.08
C TYR A 33 -14.52 -33.61 29.24
N PRO A 34 -14.94 -33.10 30.46
CA PRO A 34 -14.92 -31.72 30.92
C PRO A 34 -13.52 -31.18 30.78
N SER A 35 -13.43 -30.05 30.06
CA SER A 35 -12.16 -29.40 29.82
C SER A 35 -11.69 -29.01 31.20
N PRO A 36 -10.55 -29.53 31.69
CA PRO A 36 -10.09 -29.12 32.99
C PRO A 36 -9.77 -27.61 33.06
N TYR A 37 -9.76 -26.87 31.92
CA TYR A 37 -9.28 -25.50 31.81
C TYR A 37 -10.17 -24.51 31.00
N GLY A 38 -11.46 -24.79 30.74
CA GLY A 38 -12.36 -23.83 30.06
C GLY A 38 -12.45 -23.96 28.53
N SER A 39 -12.91 -22.91 27.85
CA SER A 39 -13.22 -22.93 26.40
C SER A 39 -11.96 -22.85 25.54
N TYR A 40 -11.60 -23.92 24.83
CA TYR A 40 -10.65 -23.86 23.72
C TYR A 40 -11.40 -23.27 22.51
N ARG A 41 -11.14 -22.00 22.16
CA ARG A 41 -12.03 -21.27 21.23
C ARG A 41 -11.62 -21.28 19.77
N GLU A 42 -10.35 -21.57 19.42
CA GLU A 42 -9.89 -21.54 18.03
C GLU A 42 -8.60 -22.34 17.81
N LEU A 43 -8.65 -23.23 16.81
CA LEU A 43 -7.60 -23.74 15.92
C LEU A 43 -8.28 -24.85 15.10
N LYS A 44 -8.31 -24.74 13.78
CA LYS A 44 -9.53 -24.98 12.96
C LYS A 44 -10.60 -23.94 13.26
N TRP A 45 -11.18 -23.46 12.19
CA TRP A 45 -12.30 -22.55 12.23
C TRP A 45 -13.07 -22.78 10.94
N GLY A 46 -13.95 -23.76 10.99
CA GLY A 46 -14.56 -24.10 9.74
C GLY A 46 -15.47 -25.30 9.71
N ASP A 47 -16.46 -25.34 10.58
CA ASP A 47 -17.39 -26.46 10.62
C ASP A 47 -18.85 -26.09 10.27
N TYR A 48 -19.12 -24.91 9.71
CA TYR A 48 -20.43 -24.48 9.19
C TYR A 48 -20.24 -23.60 7.95
N PRO A 49 -21.11 -23.64 6.90
CA PRO A 49 -20.86 -22.91 5.64
C PRO A 49 -20.44 -21.49 5.99
N ASP A 50 -19.19 -21.11 5.68
CA ASP A 50 -18.35 -20.20 6.54
C ASP A 50 -17.14 -20.86 7.21
N THR A 51 -16.21 -21.44 6.43
CA THR A 51 -15.08 -22.21 6.97
C THR A 51 -13.73 -21.88 6.33
N ARG A 52 -12.80 -21.22 7.06
CA ARG A 52 -11.49 -20.75 6.57
C ARG A 52 -10.38 -21.73 7.04
N GLY A 53 -9.37 -22.04 6.21
CA GLY A 53 -8.34 -23.02 6.57
C GLY A 53 -6.92 -22.73 6.06
N THR A 54 -5.92 -23.03 6.92
CA THR A 54 -4.52 -22.59 6.81
C THR A 54 -3.73 -23.57 5.99
N LEU A 55 -2.89 -23.06 5.08
CA LEU A 55 -1.84 -23.86 4.46
C LEU A 55 -0.47 -23.33 4.80
N SER A 56 0.50 -24.23 4.88
CA SER A 56 1.93 -23.95 4.98
C SER A 56 2.71 -24.98 4.15
N SER A 57 3.94 -24.64 3.77
CA SER A 57 4.90 -25.52 3.12
C SER A 57 6.12 -25.74 4.02
N ASP A 58 6.89 -26.79 3.72
CA ASP A 58 8.09 -27.21 4.43
C ASP A 58 9.30 -26.30 4.17
N GLN A 59 9.29 -25.62 3.03
CA GLN A 59 10.15 -24.48 2.71
C GLN A 59 9.45 -23.14 2.97
N GLY A 60 8.35 -23.17 3.73
CA GLY A 60 7.86 -22.09 4.59
C GLY A 60 6.68 -21.24 4.09
N SER A 61 6.22 -21.36 2.83
CA SER A 61 5.15 -20.53 2.24
C SER A 61 3.73 -21.04 2.51
N SER A 62 2.80 -20.11 2.77
CA SER A 62 1.60 -20.39 3.54
C SER A 62 0.51 -19.33 3.31
N ILE A 63 -0.71 -19.74 2.92
CA ILE A 63 -1.88 -18.85 2.72
C ILE A 63 -3.16 -19.59 3.11
N GLU A 64 -4.08 -18.87 3.69
CA GLU A 64 -5.23 -19.30 4.48
C GLU A 64 -6.39 -18.41 4.06
N LEU A 65 -7.66 -18.88 4.14
CA LEU A 65 -8.92 -18.11 4.28
C LEU A 65 -10.12 -18.43 3.30
N GLY A 66 -11.19 -19.15 3.71
CA GLY A 66 -12.48 -19.44 2.97
C GLY A 66 -13.82 -19.48 3.80
N GLY A 67 -15.05 -19.47 3.21
CA GLY A 67 -16.36 -19.46 3.94
C GLY A 67 -17.51 -18.66 3.29
N SER A 68 -18.81 -18.79 3.65
CA SER A 68 -19.95 -17.91 3.20
C SER A 68 -19.95 -16.49 3.78
N GLY A 69 -18.79 -15.85 3.68
CA GLY A 69 -18.52 -14.58 4.29
C GLY A 69 -17.35 -13.95 3.56
N THR A 70 -17.39 -12.64 3.39
CA THR A 70 -16.31 -11.91 2.75
C THR A 70 -15.00 -12.09 3.54
N PRO A 71 -13.95 -12.68 2.95
CA PRO A 71 -12.63 -12.72 3.58
C PRO A 71 -12.08 -11.32 3.77
N TYR A 72 -11.42 -11.14 4.90
CA TYR A 72 -10.64 -9.96 5.15
C TYR A 72 -9.40 -10.27 5.97
N ILE A 73 -8.42 -9.39 5.85
CA ILE A 73 -7.26 -9.29 6.74
C ILE A 73 -7.29 -7.86 7.29
N ASP A 74 -7.34 -7.76 8.61
CA ASP A 74 -7.36 -6.48 9.30
C ASP A 74 -5.97 -6.12 9.81
N PHE A 75 -5.68 -4.83 9.68
CA PHE A 75 -4.54 -4.17 10.27
C PHE A 75 -5.09 -3.05 11.16
N SER A 76 -4.78 -3.09 12.45
CA SER A 76 -5.12 -2.05 13.42
C SER A 76 -3.88 -1.71 14.26
N ASN A 77 -3.67 -0.43 14.56
CA ASN A 77 -2.61 0.08 15.41
C ASN A 77 -3.14 0.61 16.75
N ASP A 78 -4.46 0.54 16.99
CA ASP A 78 -5.10 0.94 18.22
C ASP A 78 -6.10 -0.12 18.75
N MET A 79 -6.56 0.05 19.98
CA MET A 79 -7.47 -0.91 20.65
C MET A 79 -8.95 -0.47 20.62
N THR A 80 -9.24 0.63 19.94
CA THR A 80 -10.54 1.33 19.95
C THR A 80 -11.29 1.20 18.63
N THR A 81 -10.58 0.97 17.53
CA THR A 81 -11.12 0.71 16.20
C THR A 81 -11.00 -0.77 15.84
N ASP A 82 -11.95 -1.26 15.02
CA ASP A 82 -11.94 -2.64 14.52
C ASP A 82 -10.74 -2.86 13.58
N TYR A 83 -10.45 -1.87 12.72
CA TYR A 83 -9.31 -1.83 11.79
C TYR A 83 -8.99 -0.40 11.37
N ASP A 84 -7.71 -0.13 11.05
CA ASP A 84 -7.26 1.08 10.34
C ASP A 84 -7.26 0.87 8.83
N VAL A 85 -6.82 -0.31 8.40
CA VAL A 85 -6.82 -0.77 7.01
C VAL A 85 -7.26 -2.24 6.98
N ARG A 86 -8.16 -2.55 6.05
CA ARG A 86 -8.69 -3.89 5.83
C ARG A 86 -8.51 -4.26 4.37
N LEU A 87 -7.82 -5.38 4.12
CA LEU A 87 -7.81 -6.04 2.82
C LEU A 87 -9.06 -6.90 2.74
N ARG A 88 -9.93 -6.67 1.77
CA ARG A 88 -11.24 -7.32 1.71
C ARG A 88 -11.60 -7.77 0.31
N LEU A 89 -12.17 -8.95 0.16
CA LEU A 89 -12.75 -9.38 -1.12
C LEU A 89 -14.22 -8.92 -1.22
N THR A 90 -14.48 -7.71 -1.71
CA THR A 90 -15.82 -7.09 -1.69
C THR A 90 -16.79 -7.62 -2.75
N GLY A 91 -16.31 -8.46 -3.66
CA GLY A 91 -17.07 -9.17 -4.68
C GLY A 91 -16.18 -10.21 -5.37
N ASP A 92 -16.66 -10.78 -6.47
CA ASP A 92 -15.83 -11.71 -7.25
C ASP A 92 -14.62 -10.95 -7.83
N ASP A 93 -13.42 -11.48 -7.59
CA ASP A 93 -12.13 -10.98 -8.08
C ASP A 93 -11.76 -9.53 -7.69
N THR A 94 -12.46 -8.94 -6.72
CA THR A 94 -12.23 -7.55 -6.30
C THR A 94 -11.60 -7.47 -4.92
N LEU A 95 -10.29 -7.27 -4.86
CA LEU A 95 -9.58 -6.95 -3.62
C LEU A 95 -9.69 -5.45 -3.34
N ALA A 96 -10.43 -5.09 -2.30
CA ALA A 96 -10.56 -3.73 -1.80
C ALA A 96 -9.60 -3.48 -0.63
N LEU A 97 -9.15 -2.24 -0.55
CA LEU A 97 -8.56 -1.63 0.64
C LEU A 97 -9.66 -0.77 1.28
N GLU A 98 -10.11 -1.14 2.47
CA GLU A 98 -11.05 -0.35 3.28
C GLU A 98 -10.29 0.35 4.40
N GLY A 99 -10.60 1.63 4.67
CA GLY A 99 -9.83 2.45 5.60
C GLY A 99 -8.65 3.16 4.93
N GLY A 100 -8.07 4.16 5.62
CA GLY A 100 -7.03 5.03 5.06
C GLY A 100 -7.54 6.10 4.07
N THR A 101 -6.59 6.82 3.47
CA THR A 101 -6.83 7.79 2.39
C THR A 101 -6.79 7.09 1.02
N HIS A 102 -6.81 7.83 -0.09
CA HIS A 102 -7.24 7.28 -1.37
C HIS A 102 -6.27 7.51 -2.53
N ASP A 103 -4.99 7.72 -2.23
CA ASP A 103 -3.91 7.82 -3.20
C ASP A 103 -2.88 6.69 -3.04
N ILE A 104 -2.27 6.36 -4.18
CA ILE A 104 -1.09 5.50 -4.28
C ILE A 104 0.10 6.43 -4.39
N ALA A 105 1.03 6.35 -3.46
CA ALA A 105 2.22 7.18 -3.43
C ALA A 105 3.49 6.34 -3.42
N GLU A 106 4.59 6.91 -3.90
CA GLU A 106 5.94 6.34 -3.79
C GLU A 106 6.85 7.33 -3.07
N ASN A 107 7.68 6.85 -2.15
CA ASN A 107 8.74 7.66 -1.58
C ASN A 107 9.79 7.95 -2.64
N ILE A 108 9.92 9.23 -3.00
CA ILE A 108 10.88 9.70 -3.98
C ILE A 108 11.87 10.68 -3.34
N PRO A 109 13.17 10.66 -3.72
CA PRO A 109 14.09 11.70 -3.33
C PRO A 109 13.54 13.10 -3.64
N ALA A 110 13.59 13.98 -2.67
CA ALA A 110 12.96 15.30 -2.74
C ALA A 110 13.94 16.39 -2.28
N GLU A 111 13.75 17.62 -2.75
CA GLU A 111 14.42 18.77 -2.13
C GLU A 111 13.97 18.97 -0.68
N GLU A 112 14.80 19.65 0.11
CA GLU A 112 14.44 20.01 1.49
C GLU A 112 13.34 21.08 1.50
N GLY A 113 12.44 21.02 2.49
CA GLY A 113 11.39 22.02 2.67
C GLY A 113 10.16 21.85 1.78
N LEU A 114 9.98 20.68 1.17
CA LEU A 114 8.68 20.28 0.64
C LEU A 114 7.73 19.89 1.77
N GLU A 115 6.45 20.18 1.57
CA GLU A 115 5.39 19.94 2.54
C GLU A 115 4.20 19.21 1.90
N ASP A 116 3.34 18.62 2.74
CA ASP A 116 2.06 18.06 2.30
C ASP A 116 1.29 19.03 1.40
N GLY A 117 0.87 18.54 0.24
CA GLY A 117 0.12 19.23 -0.79
C GLY A 117 0.96 20.08 -1.74
N ASP A 118 2.29 20.15 -1.58
CA ASP A 118 3.14 20.82 -2.56
C ASP A 118 3.05 20.11 -3.92
N VAL A 119 2.78 20.88 -4.97
CA VAL A 119 2.88 20.44 -6.36
C VAL A 119 4.34 20.47 -6.78
N VAL A 120 4.84 19.36 -7.29
CA VAL A 120 6.27 19.17 -7.58
C VAL A 120 6.52 18.85 -9.04
N ILE A 121 7.75 19.10 -9.46
CA ILE A 121 8.27 18.84 -10.80
C ILE A 121 9.49 17.94 -10.72
N ILE A 122 9.78 17.23 -11.81
CA ILE A 122 11.01 16.46 -11.98
C ILE A 122 12.21 17.42 -11.95
N ASP A 123 13.21 17.11 -11.14
CA ASP A 123 14.48 17.82 -11.16
C ASP A 123 15.37 17.30 -12.29
N THR A 124 15.64 18.15 -13.28
CA THR A 124 16.47 17.80 -14.43
C THR A 124 17.97 17.77 -14.12
N GLU A 125 18.38 18.32 -12.97
CA GLU A 125 19.79 18.39 -12.56
C GLU A 125 20.20 17.22 -11.65
N ASN A 126 19.24 16.65 -10.91
CA ASN A 126 19.46 15.57 -9.96
C ASN A 126 18.58 14.37 -10.33
N LYS A 127 19.21 13.22 -10.63
CA LYS A 127 18.50 12.00 -11.02
C LYS A 127 17.48 11.59 -9.96
N ILE A 128 16.34 11.09 -10.42
CA ILE A 128 15.23 10.54 -9.61
C ILE A 128 14.69 11.48 -8.52
N LYS A 129 15.02 12.77 -8.57
CA LYS A 129 14.66 13.75 -7.56
C LYS A 129 13.52 14.64 -8.04
N VAL A 130 12.66 15.05 -7.11
CA VAL A 130 11.64 16.09 -7.35
C VAL A 130 11.95 17.36 -6.57
N LYS A 131 11.46 18.48 -7.10
CA LYS A 131 11.55 19.80 -6.48
C LYS A 131 10.24 20.57 -6.62
N LYS A 132 10.07 21.63 -5.83
CA LYS A 132 8.86 22.44 -5.84
C LYS A 132 8.64 23.03 -7.23
N SER A 133 7.41 22.95 -7.73
CA SER A 133 7.02 23.65 -8.95
C SER A 133 7.16 25.16 -8.75
N THR A 134 7.58 25.89 -9.77
CA THR A 134 7.81 27.36 -9.68
C THR A 134 7.38 28.14 -10.92
N LYS A 135 6.93 27.46 -11.97
CA LYS A 135 6.46 28.09 -13.21
C LYS A 135 5.08 27.54 -13.60
N PRO A 136 4.20 28.38 -14.16
CA PRO A 136 2.92 27.94 -14.65
C PRO A 136 3.10 27.02 -15.86
N TYR A 137 2.20 26.05 -16.04
CA TYR A 137 2.21 25.12 -17.18
C TYR A 137 3.55 24.39 -17.36
N ASP A 138 4.14 23.87 -16.28
CA ASP A 138 5.37 23.11 -16.36
C ASP A 138 5.12 21.71 -16.92
N THR A 139 5.77 21.37 -18.04
CA THR A 139 5.74 20.01 -18.62
C THR A 139 6.46 18.97 -17.77
N LEU A 140 7.17 19.39 -16.73
CA LEU A 140 7.88 18.52 -15.79
C LEU A 140 7.06 18.18 -14.55
N VAL A 141 5.79 18.57 -14.47
CA VAL A 141 4.95 18.27 -13.30
C VAL A 141 4.94 16.76 -13.04
N ALA A 142 5.27 16.39 -11.81
CA ALA A 142 5.43 15.00 -11.41
C ALA A 142 4.24 14.52 -10.57
N GLY A 143 3.63 15.41 -9.79
CA GLY A 143 2.52 15.09 -8.91
C GLY A 143 2.46 16.01 -7.70
N VAL A 144 1.93 15.48 -6.60
CA VAL A 144 1.71 16.20 -5.33
C VAL A 144 2.34 15.40 -4.20
N ILE A 145 2.99 16.08 -3.25
CA ILE A 145 3.44 15.44 -2.02
C ILE A 145 2.23 15.09 -1.14
N SER A 146 2.05 13.81 -0.83
CA SER A 146 0.91 13.31 -0.06
C SER A 146 1.18 13.33 1.44
N GLY A 147 0.38 14.06 2.22
CA GLY A 147 0.54 14.05 3.68
C GLY A 147 0.13 12.73 4.34
N GLU A 148 -0.82 12.02 3.74
CA GLU A 148 -1.41 10.80 4.27
C GLU A 148 -1.68 9.87 3.08
N PRO A 149 -0.72 9.05 2.62
CA PRO A 149 -0.93 8.14 1.50
C PRO A 149 -1.74 6.91 1.88
N GLY A 150 -2.66 6.48 1.01
CA GLY A 150 -3.49 5.29 1.24
C GLY A 150 -2.74 3.99 0.98
N PHE A 151 -1.86 4.01 -0.02
CA PHE A 151 -0.91 2.94 -0.31
C PHE A 151 0.45 3.56 -0.58
N LEU A 152 1.45 3.21 0.23
CA LEU A 152 2.80 3.78 0.12
C LEU A 152 3.81 2.72 -0.37
N ILE A 153 4.42 2.99 -1.52
CA ILE A 153 5.59 2.26 -2.02
C ILE A 153 6.83 2.88 -1.36
N GLN A 154 7.41 2.17 -0.41
CA GLN A 154 8.44 2.76 0.46
C GLN A 154 9.86 2.73 -0.14
N GLY A 155 10.16 1.83 -1.08
CA GLY A 155 11.50 1.68 -1.64
C GLY A 155 12.56 1.37 -0.57
N ASN A 156 13.67 2.12 -0.57
CA ASN A 156 14.71 2.08 0.47
C ASN A 156 14.39 2.95 1.71
N GLY A 157 13.20 3.55 1.77
CA GLY A 157 12.74 4.35 2.90
C GLY A 157 13.20 5.82 2.93
N GLU A 158 13.97 6.27 1.92
CA GLU A 158 14.42 7.65 1.80
C GLU A 158 13.48 8.45 0.90
N GLY A 159 13.12 9.69 1.29
CA GLY A 159 12.34 10.61 0.46
C GLY A 159 10.99 11.03 1.04
N LEU A 160 10.14 11.58 0.17
CA LEU A 160 8.78 12.01 0.50
C LEU A 160 7.75 11.29 -0.38
N PRO A 161 6.54 11.02 0.13
CA PRO A 161 5.49 10.33 -0.62
C PRO A 161 4.96 11.22 -1.75
N LEU A 162 5.28 10.87 -2.99
CA LEU A 162 4.72 11.48 -4.18
C LEU A 162 3.47 10.70 -4.63
N ALA A 163 2.31 11.35 -4.65
CA ALA A 163 1.08 10.74 -5.15
C ALA A 163 1.19 10.46 -6.66
N LEU A 164 1.12 9.19 -7.04
CA LEU A 164 1.16 8.69 -8.41
C LEU A 164 -0.25 8.62 -9.02
N ALA A 165 -1.25 8.30 -8.21
CA ALA A 165 -2.64 8.22 -8.62
C ALA A 165 -3.59 8.33 -7.42
N GLY A 166 -4.81 8.80 -7.66
CA GLY A 166 -5.89 8.79 -6.67
C GLY A 166 -6.23 10.18 -6.14
N ARG A 167 -6.87 10.25 -4.97
CA ARG A 167 -7.33 11.51 -4.38
C ARG A 167 -6.32 12.01 -3.35
N VAL A 168 -5.74 13.17 -3.63
CA VAL A 168 -4.74 13.81 -2.77
C VAL A 168 -5.12 15.27 -2.52
N LYS A 169 -4.79 15.80 -1.34
CA LYS A 169 -4.97 17.23 -1.05
C LYS A 169 -3.83 18.02 -1.67
N ALA A 170 -4.12 18.91 -2.62
CA ALA A 170 -3.12 19.75 -3.27
C ALA A 170 -3.29 21.21 -2.86
N LYS A 171 -2.16 21.92 -2.69
CA LYS A 171 -2.14 23.38 -2.56
C LYS A 171 -2.53 23.99 -3.90
N VAL A 172 -3.51 24.88 -3.90
CA VAL A 172 -4.06 25.51 -5.10
C VAL A 172 -4.26 27.01 -4.93
N THR A 173 -4.24 27.73 -6.04
CA THR A 173 -4.47 29.17 -6.09
C THR A 173 -5.42 29.53 -7.24
N THR A 174 -6.15 30.62 -7.05
CA THR A 174 -7.08 31.19 -8.02
C THR A 174 -6.43 32.21 -8.96
N GLU A 175 -5.09 32.19 -9.12
CA GLU A 175 -4.38 33.16 -9.98
C GLU A 175 -4.82 33.09 -11.46
N ASN A 176 -5.33 31.93 -11.90
CA ASN A 176 -5.94 31.75 -13.22
C ASN A 176 -7.48 31.62 -13.15
N GLY A 177 -8.07 32.23 -12.12
CA GLY A 177 -9.48 32.26 -11.78
C GLY A 177 -9.90 31.22 -10.73
N ALA A 178 -11.15 31.34 -10.28
CA ALA A 178 -11.78 30.40 -9.36
C ALA A 178 -11.71 28.95 -9.90
N ILE A 179 -11.61 27.99 -9.00
CA ILE A 179 -11.56 26.56 -9.31
C ILE A 179 -12.94 25.97 -9.04
N GLU A 180 -13.53 25.33 -10.03
CA GLU A 180 -14.77 24.57 -9.91
C GLU A 180 -14.49 23.06 -9.92
N ILE A 181 -15.44 22.26 -9.41
CA ILE A 181 -15.33 20.80 -9.43
C ILE A 181 -15.26 20.32 -10.89
N GLY A 182 -14.26 19.51 -11.21
CA GLY A 182 -14.01 18.96 -12.55
C GLY A 182 -13.02 19.76 -13.39
N ASP A 183 -12.64 20.95 -12.96
CA ASP A 183 -11.61 21.76 -13.62
C ASP A 183 -10.29 21.01 -13.71
N LEU A 184 -9.63 21.15 -14.86
CA LEU A 184 -8.26 20.69 -15.05
C LEU A 184 -7.32 21.60 -14.25
N LEU A 185 -6.32 21.01 -13.59
CA LEU A 185 -5.32 21.75 -12.82
C LEU A 185 -3.93 21.57 -13.43
N THR A 186 -3.12 22.62 -13.35
CA THR A 186 -1.72 22.66 -13.80
C THR A 186 -0.86 23.35 -12.74
N THR A 187 0.47 23.27 -12.83
CA THR A 187 1.37 24.08 -11.98
C THR A 187 1.09 25.57 -12.12
N SER A 188 1.36 26.31 -11.06
CA SER A 188 1.14 27.75 -10.92
C SER A 188 2.46 28.54 -10.92
N SER A 189 2.38 29.87 -11.00
CA SER A 189 3.52 30.77 -10.77
C SER A 189 3.93 30.85 -9.29
N ILE A 190 3.07 30.39 -8.38
CA ILE A 190 3.28 30.37 -6.94
C ILE A 190 3.96 29.04 -6.58
N PRO A 191 5.13 29.06 -5.91
CA PRO A 191 5.87 27.83 -5.66
C PRO A 191 5.08 26.78 -4.90
N GLY A 192 4.96 25.58 -5.47
CA GLY A 192 4.28 24.43 -4.85
C GLY A 192 2.76 24.46 -4.97
N TYR A 193 2.18 25.39 -5.72
CA TYR A 193 0.75 25.48 -5.93
C TYR A 193 0.37 25.00 -7.33
N ALA A 194 -0.86 24.52 -7.45
CA ALA A 194 -1.56 24.37 -8.72
C ALA A 194 -2.55 25.52 -8.93
N MET A 195 -2.98 25.70 -10.17
CA MET A 195 -4.05 26.61 -10.56
C MET A 195 -4.96 25.94 -11.59
N ARG A 196 -6.14 26.52 -11.83
CA ARG A 196 -7.00 26.13 -12.94
C ARG A 196 -6.22 26.21 -14.25
N ALA A 197 -6.28 25.15 -15.05
CA ALA A 197 -5.69 25.12 -16.38
C ALA A 197 -6.68 25.65 -17.42
N ASP A 198 -6.16 26.41 -18.37
CA ASP A 198 -6.87 26.74 -19.60
C ASP A 198 -6.68 25.57 -20.60
N ALA A 199 -7.78 24.96 -21.01
CA ALA A 199 -7.78 23.80 -21.88
C ALA A 199 -7.12 24.07 -23.24
N ASP A 200 -7.22 25.31 -23.74
CA ASP A 200 -6.62 25.70 -25.03
C ASP A 200 -5.09 25.85 -24.95
N ASN A 201 -4.57 26.07 -23.74
CA ASN A 201 -3.14 26.23 -23.47
C ASN A 201 -2.45 24.95 -22.97
N LEU A 202 -3.23 23.94 -22.59
CA LEU A 202 -2.74 22.69 -22.02
C LEU A 202 -2.02 21.84 -23.08
N LYS A 203 -0.80 21.39 -22.77
CA LYS A 203 -0.01 20.46 -23.61
C LYS A 203 0.25 19.15 -22.86
N PRO A 204 0.59 18.05 -23.57
CA PRO A 204 1.02 16.83 -22.92
C PRO A 204 2.11 17.08 -21.88
N GLY A 205 1.95 16.49 -20.69
CA GLY A 205 2.86 16.64 -19.57
C GLY A 205 2.62 17.88 -18.69
N MET A 206 1.66 18.76 -18.98
CA MET A 206 1.36 19.93 -18.12
C MET A 206 0.22 19.69 -17.13
N LEU A 207 -0.62 18.70 -17.38
CA LEU A 207 -1.80 18.45 -16.56
C LEU A 207 -1.38 17.77 -15.26
N LEU A 208 -1.82 18.29 -14.12
CA LEU A 208 -1.63 17.65 -12.82
C LEU A 208 -2.77 16.66 -12.53
N GLY A 209 -4.00 17.07 -12.82
CA GLY A 209 -5.19 16.32 -12.44
C GLY A 209 -6.47 17.15 -12.53
N LYS A 210 -7.51 16.72 -11.82
CA LYS A 210 -8.83 17.37 -11.80
C LYS A 210 -9.25 17.74 -10.38
N ALA A 211 -9.80 18.94 -10.22
CA ALA A 211 -10.36 19.37 -8.94
C ALA A 211 -11.58 18.50 -8.56
N LEU A 212 -11.62 18.05 -7.31
CA LEU A 212 -12.79 17.39 -6.70
C LEU A 212 -13.51 18.29 -5.69
N GLU A 213 -12.94 19.45 -5.38
CA GLU A 213 -13.47 20.47 -4.48
C GLU A 213 -13.24 21.86 -5.11
N PRO A 214 -14.12 22.84 -4.84
CA PRO A 214 -13.98 24.18 -5.39
C PRO A 214 -13.04 25.07 -4.56
N LEU A 215 -12.54 26.15 -5.17
CA LEU A 215 -11.91 27.28 -4.49
C LEU A 215 -12.30 28.60 -5.17
N GLU A 216 -13.07 29.43 -4.46
CA GLU A 216 -13.58 30.71 -4.99
C GLU A 216 -12.51 31.80 -5.14
N GLU A 217 -11.66 31.98 -4.13
CA GLU A 217 -10.66 33.06 -4.11
C GLU A 217 -9.39 32.67 -3.31
N GLY A 218 -8.26 33.26 -3.67
CA GLY A 218 -7.02 33.21 -2.91
C GLY A 218 -6.23 31.91 -3.07
N LYS A 219 -5.79 31.37 -1.94
CA LYS A 219 -4.98 30.16 -1.80
C LYS A 219 -5.67 29.20 -0.86
N GLY A 220 -5.62 27.91 -1.16
CA GLY A 220 -6.21 26.88 -0.33
C GLY A 220 -5.55 25.53 -0.55
N LYS A 221 -6.07 24.53 0.14
CA LYS A 221 -5.73 23.12 -0.08
C LYS A 221 -7.04 22.38 -0.33
N ILE A 222 -7.16 21.78 -1.51
CA ILE A 222 -8.38 21.11 -1.98
C ILE A 222 -8.08 19.67 -2.38
N VAL A 223 -9.08 18.80 -2.38
CA VAL A 223 -8.95 17.44 -2.91
C VAL A 223 -8.89 17.48 -4.44
N VAL A 224 -7.87 16.81 -5.00
CA VAL A 224 -7.59 16.69 -6.43
C VAL A 224 -7.49 15.21 -6.78
N LEU A 225 -8.10 14.82 -7.89
CA LEU A 225 -7.87 13.53 -8.53
C LEU A 225 -6.62 13.63 -9.41
N VAL A 226 -5.53 12.98 -9.01
CA VAL A 226 -4.28 12.91 -9.76
C VAL A 226 -4.15 11.58 -10.50
N THR A 227 -3.50 11.64 -11.66
CA THR A 227 -3.11 10.46 -12.46
C THR A 227 -1.77 10.75 -13.09
N LEU A 228 -0.79 9.85 -12.94
CA LEU A 228 0.47 9.92 -13.68
C LEU A 228 0.21 9.90 -15.20
N GLN A 229 0.89 10.76 -15.97
CA GLN A 229 0.68 10.99 -17.40
C GLN A 229 1.82 10.53 -18.28
#